data_AF-A0A537YR52-F1
#
_entry.id   AF-A0A537YR52-F1
#
_cell.length_a   1.000
_cell.length_b   1.000
_cell.length_c   1.000
_cell.angle_alpha   90.00
_cell.angle_beta   90.00
_cell.angle_gamma   90.00
#
_symmetry.space_group_name_H-M   'P 1'
#
loop_
_entity.id
_entity.type
_entity.pdbx_description
1 polymer ?
#
loop_
_entity_poly.entity_id
_entity_poly.type
_entity_poly.pdbx_seq_one_letter_code
_entity_poly.pdbx_strand_id
1 'polypeptide(L)'
;MGEKRAQDQPADRAAANIAANREVANRIRDVAKWLILVFGAIGGVLLTGTQLSSIGEDGTDLGVAILGFAVGLIGAAIALGFTVVVLLPTRITLTKLAEKEKKSLIGRLVAEDDGILDGAAKTIEEFAEVRNAAIAAVAKARVDLESKRKTASAQQLQKDLEVAETKRERIGGISGELLSLALTEKVKRRMVIATVAVFVGGLLVATGIGLFSWATNQDGSEPIGEAVPMRPSGGFVRLSRNGRETLAGSLGRRCGTSHLNAIALGGPPNALEMVAVPDPRCKAVRFILTPTVGSFDNQRRVRTTAVAIPGR
;
A
#
# COMPACT_ATOMS: atom_id res chain seq x y z
N MET A 1 -16.03 -23.59 49.48
CA MET A 1 -15.33 -23.73 48.17
C MET A 1 -15.39 -22.44 47.34
N GLY A 2 -15.07 -21.26 47.91
CA GLY A 2 -15.23 -19.97 47.19
C GLY A 2 -13.99 -19.06 47.12
N GLU A 3 -12.89 -19.42 47.79
CA GLU A 3 -11.83 -18.44 48.10
C GLU A 3 -10.68 -18.37 47.06
N LYS A 4 -10.68 -19.24 46.03
CA LYS A 4 -9.62 -19.24 45.00
C LYS A 4 -9.77 -18.21 43.88
N ARG A 5 -10.97 -17.64 43.63
CA ARG A 5 -11.21 -16.75 42.47
C ARG A 5 -10.61 -15.34 42.59
N ALA A 6 -10.30 -14.87 43.81
CA ALA A 6 -9.82 -13.50 44.01
C ALA A 6 -8.32 -13.32 43.75
N GLN A 7 -7.53 -14.41 43.79
CA GLN A 7 -6.07 -14.37 43.66
C GLN A 7 -5.58 -14.61 42.21
N ASP A 8 -6.41 -15.21 41.35
CA ASP A 8 -6.09 -15.44 39.93
C ASP A 8 -6.27 -14.17 39.06
N GLN A 9 -7.13 -13.23 39.50
CA GLN A 9 -7.51 -12.04 38.73
C GLN A 9 -6.37 -11.06 38.35
N PRO A 10 -5.35 -10.78 39.20
CA PRO A 10 -4.23 -9.90 38.82
C PRO A 10 -3.25 -10.56 37.84
N ALA A 11 -3.02 -11.88 37.96
CA ALA A 11 -2.16 -12.63 37.04
C ALA A 11 -2.80 -12.70 35.64
N ASP A 12 -4.12 -12.94 35.58
CA ASP A 12 -4.88 -12.95 34.33
C ASP A 12 -4.88 -11.58 33.63
N ARG A 13 -4.99 -10.48 34.40
CA ARG A 13 -4.89 -9.11 33.84
C ARG A 13 -3.50 -8.80 33.31
N ALA A 14 -2.44 -9.23 34.00
CA ALA A 14 -1.07 -9.06 33.53
C ALA A 14 -0.81 -9.85 32.24
N ALA A 15 -1.26 -11.11 32.19
CA ALA A 15 -1.19 -11.96 31.01
C ALA A 15 -1.99 -11.36 29.83
N ALA A 16 -3.20 -10.85 30.07
CA ALA A 16 -4.02 -10.17 29.07
C ALA A 16 -3.34 -8.92 28.50
N ASN A 17 -2.70 -8.12 29.34
CA ASN A 17 -1.95 -6.94 28.91
C ASN A 17 -0.72 -7.30 28.06
N ILE A 18 0.00 -8.37 28.43
CA ILE A 18 1.14 -8.87 27.64
C ILE A 18 0.65 -9.41 26.30
N ALA A 19 -0.46 -10.15 26.27
CA ALA A 19 -1.08 -10.65 25.05
C ALA A 19 -1.53 -9.50 24.13
N ALA A 20 -2.19 -8.47 24.67
CA ALA A 20 -2.60 -7.28 23.93
C ALA A 20 -1.40 -6.52 23.34
N ASN A 21 -0.30 -6.39 24.11
CA ASN A 21 0.93 -5.76 23.60
C ASN A 21 1.58 -6.56 22.45
N ARG A 22 1.59 -7.90 22.55
CA ARG A 22 2.09 -8.76 21.47
C ARG A 22 1.24 -8.65 20.20
N GLU A 23 -0.08 -8.60 20.36
CA GLU A 23 -1.02 -8.42 19.25
C GLU A 23 -0.77 -7.11 18.49
N VAL A 24 -0.59 -6.01 19.21
CA VAL A 24 -0.24 -4.71 18.59
C VAL A 24 1.10 -4.80 17.84
N ALA A 25 2.12 -5.43 18.44
CA ALA A 25 3.41 -5.60 17.78
C ALA A 25 3.31 -6.46 16.51
N ASN A 26 2.49 -7.51 16.54
CA ASN A 26 2.23 -8.37 15.38
C ASN A 26 1.52 -7.59 14.25
N ARG A 27 0.51 -6.79 14.57
CA ARG A 27 -0.18 -5.93 13.59
C ARG A 27 0.77 -4.95 12.90
N ILE A 28 1.68 -4.34 13.66
CA ILE A 28 2.69 -3.43 13.09
C ILE A 28 3.59 -4.19 12.11
N ARG A 29 4.06 -5.38 12.51
CA ARG A 29 4.90 -6.22 11.64
C ARG A 29 4.15 -6.65 10.38
N ASP A 30 2.86 -6.98 10.49
CA ASP A 30 2.06 -7.39 9.34
C ASP A 30 1.76 -6.24 8.39
N VAL A 31 1.46 -5.03 8.89
CA VAL A 31 1.37 -3.83 8.06
C VAL A 31 2.69 -3.56 7.33
N ALA A 32 3.82 -3.69 8.02
CA ALA A 32 5.14 -3.52 7.40
C ALA A 32 5.41 -4.54 6.28
N LYS A 33 5.06 -5.83 6.50
CA LYS A 33 5.17 -6.86 5.45
C LYS A 33 4.30 -6.53 4.23
N TRP A 34 3.05 -6.13 4.45
CA TRP A 34 2.14 -5.76 3.37
C TRP A 34 2.66 -4.56 2.58
N LEU A 35 3.21 -3.55 3.24
CA LEU A 35 3.83 -2.41 2.57
C LEU A 35 5.02 -2.85 1.71
N ILE A 36 5.93 -3.66 2.25
CA ILE A 36 7.07 -4.18 1.49
C ILE A 36 6.59 -4.97 0.27
N LEU A 37 5.56 -5.80 0.43
CA LEU A 37 4.99 -6.61 -0.65
C LEU A 37 4.35 -5.73 -1.74
N VAL A 38 3.59 -4.71 -1.36
CA VAL A 38 2.97 -3.77 -2.32
C VAL A 38 4.03 -2.97 -3.07
N PHE A 39 5.03 -2.41 -2.38
CA PHE A 39 6.13 -1.70 -3.04
C PHE A 39 6.97 -2.61 -3.92
N GLY A 40 7.23 -3.84 -3.48
CA GLY A 40 7.93 -4.86 -4.26
C GLY A 40 7.13 -5.24 -5.52
N ALA A 41 5.80 -5.40 -5.41
CA ALA A 41 4.94 -5.70 -6.54
C ALA A 41 4.89 -4.53 -7.55
N ILE A 42 4.77 -3.28 -7.07
CA ILE A 42 4.83 -2.09 -7.92
C ILE A 42 6.18 -2.02 -8.65
N GLY A 43 7.29 -2.22 -7.92
CA GLY A 43 8.63 -2.27 -8.52
C GLY A 43 8.77 -3.40 -9.54
N GLY A 44 8.22 -4.58 -9.25
CA GLY A 44 8.23 -5.74 -10.14
C GLY A 44 7.46 -5.51 -11.44
N VAL A 45 6.22 -5.02 -11.34
CA VAL A 45 5.38 -4.70 -12.51
C VAL A 45 6.07 -3.67 -13.40
N LEU A 46 6.68 -2.64 -12.80
CA LEU A 46 7.39 -1.61 -13.54
C LEU A 46 8.64 -2.14 -14.24
N LEU A 47 9.44 -2.98 -13.58
CA LEU A 47 10.60 -3.63 -14.20
C LEU A 47 10.21 -4.56 -15.36
N THR A 48 9.03 -5.18 -15.31
CA THR A 48 8.53 -6.04 -16.39
C THR A 48 7.85 -5.26 -17.52
N GLY A 49 7.32 -4.06 -17.24
CA GLY A 49 6.54 -3.25 -18.16
C GLY A 49 7.35 -2.22 -18.94
N THR A 50 8.54 -1.84 -18.47
CA THR A 50 9.43 -0.96 -19.23
C THR A 50 10.12 -1.76 -20.34
N GLN A 51 9.58 -1.68 -21.55
CA GLN A 51 10.31 -2.04 -22.76
C GLN A 51 11.47 -1.05 -22.93
N LEU A 52 12.54 -1.25 -22.16
CA LEU A 52 13.80 -0.51 -22.22
C LEU A 52 14.48 -0.59 -23.60
N SER A 53 13.95 -1.37 -24.54
CA SER A 53 14.55 -1.56 -25.86
C SER A 53 14.41 -0.38 -26.80
N SER A 54 13.65 0.67 -26.44
CA SER A 54 13.54 1.90 -27.25
C SER A 54 13.95 3.17 -26.52
N ILE A 55 14.47 3.11 -25.29
CA ILE A 55 14.92 4.33 -24.59
C ILE A 55 16.25 4.79 -25.21
N GLY A 56 16.11 5.74 -26.14
CA GLY A 56 17.00 6.89 -26.39
C GLY A 56 18.43 6.61 -26.84
N GLU A 57 18.71 6.95 -28.10
CA GLU A 57 20.05 7.15 -28.67
C GLU A 57 20.87 8.21 -27.90
N ASP A 58 20.20 9.11 -27.17
CA ASP A 58 20.77 10.13 -26.29
C ASP A 58 20.40 9.87 -24.81
N GLY A 59 21.36 9.46 -23.99
CA GLY A 59 21.15 8.97 -22.61
C GLY A 59 20.52 9.95 -21.59
N THR A 60 20.16 11.16 -21.99
CA THR A 60 19.49 12.17 -21.15
C THR A 60 18.06 11.79 -20.80
N ASP A 61 17.31 11.19 -21.72
CA ASP A 61 15.89 10.86 -21.49
C ASP A 61 15.70 9.70 -20.52
N LEU A 62 16.63 8.73 -20.55
CA LEU A 62 16.70 7.67 -19.55
C LEU A 62 16.91 8.26 -18.14
N GLY A 63 17.79 9.25 -18.01
CA GLY A 63 18.07 9.92 -16.75
C GLY A 63 16.84 10.63 -16.17
N VAL A 64 16.08 11.34 -17.01
CA VAL A 64 14.83 12.02 -16.60
C VAL A 64 13.74 11.02 -16.24
N ALA A 65 13.60 9.93 -16.99
CA ALA A 65 12.65 8.87 -16.67
C ALA A 65 12.96 8.22 -15.30
N ILE A 66 14.22 7.86 -15.04
CA ILE A 66 14.65 7.32 -13.75
C ILE A 66 14.38 8.32 -12.61
N LEU A 67 14.67 9.60 -12.84
CA LEU A 67 14.41 10.65 -11.84
C LEU A 67 12.91 10.79 -11.55
N GLY A 68 12.06 10.86 -12.58
CA GLY A 68 10.61 10.93 -12.43
C GLY A 68 10.06 9.73 -11.67
N PHE A 69 10.55 8.53 -11.98
CA PHE A 69 10.19 7.31 -11.26
C PHE A 69 10.60 7.37 -9.78
N ALA A 70 11.84 7.78 -9.48
CA ALA A 70 12.34 7.92 -8.11
C ALA A 70 11.53 8.94 -7.31
N VAL A 71 11.20 10.08 -7.90
CA VAL A 71 10.34 11.12 -7.29
C VAL A 71 8.96 10.55 -6.97
N GLY A 72 8.36 9.78 -7.89
CA GLY A 72 7.07 9.13 -7.68
C GLY A 72 7.09 8.15 -6.50
N LEU A 73 8.13 7.31 -6.42
CA LEU A 73 8.30 6.38 -5.30
C LEU A 73 8.48 7.09 -3.95
N ILE A 74 9.26 8.17 -3.92
CA ILE A 74 9.45 8.98 -2.70
C ILE A 74 8.11 9.58 -2.26
N GLY A 75 7.31 10.10 -3.20
CA GLY A 75 5.97 10.61 -2.91
C GLY A 75 5.06 9.56 -2.28
N ALA A 76 5.02 8.36 -2.86
CA ALA A 76 4.24 7.24 -2.34
C ALA A 76 4.72 6.80 -0.95
N ALA A 77 6.04 6.72 -0.73
CA ALA A 77 6.63 6.36 0.54
C ALA A 77 6.30 7.39 1.65
N ILE A 78 6.32 8.69 1.34
CA ILE A 78 5.92 9.75 2.27
C ILE A 78 4.44 9.60 2.65
N ALA A 79 3.55 9.47 1.67
CA ALA A 79 2.12 9.36 1.92
C ALA A 79 1.79 8.13 2.80
N LEU A 80 2.38 6.98 2.50
CA LEU A 80 2.18 5.76 3.26
C LEU A 80 2.83 5.83 4.65
N GLY A 81 4.05 6.34 4.76
CA GLY A 81 4.76 6.50 6.03
C GLY A 81 3.98 7.35 7.03
N PHE A 82 3.43 8.48 6.59
CA PHE A 82 2.62 9.34 7.46
C PHE A 82 1.27 8.74 7.81
N THR A 83 0.65 7.98 6.90
CA THR A 83 -0.57 7.22 7.20
C THR A 83 -0.33 6.19 8.32
N VAL A 84 0.80 5.47 8.26
CA VAL A 84 1.20 4.53 9.33
C VAL A 84 1.43 5.27 10.65
N VAL A 85 2.10 6.42 10.65
CA VAL A 85 2.37 7.21 11.86
C VAL A 85 1.08 7.66 12.57
N VAL A 86 0.00 7.90 11.84
CA VAL A 86 -1.33 8.22 12.39
C VAL A 86 -2.00 6.98 13.00
N LEU A 87 -1.86 5.82 12.36
CA LEU A 87 -2.43 4.56 12.84
C LEU A 87 -1.68 3.96 14.04
N LEU A 88 -0.41 4.30 14.22
CA LEU A 88 0.39 3.78 15.33
C LEU A 88 -0.12 4.30 16.69
N PRO A 89 -0.39 3.42 17.66
CA PRO A 89 -0.94 3.82 18.95
C PRO A 89 0.02 4.76 19.70
N THR A 90 -0.46 5.96 20.02
CA THR A 90 0.29 6.90 20.83
C THR A 90 0.06 6.64 22.31
N ARG A 91 1.14 6.35 23.05
CA ARG A 91 1.12 6.37 24.51
C ARG A 91 1.48 7.77 25.02
N ILE A 92 0.66 8.29 25.93
CA ILE A 92 0.93 9.49 26.71
C ILE A 92 0.86 9.07 28.18
N THR A 93 1.85 9.48 28.96
CA THR A 93 1.88 9.30 30.41
C THR A 93 1.81 10.66 31.07
N LEU A 94 1.29 10.72 32.29
CA LEU A 94 1.24 11.97 33.07
C LEU A 94 2.62 12.60 33.26
N THR A 95 3.66 11.78 33.43
CA THR A 95 5.06 12.25 33.51
C THR A 95 5.51 12.98 32.24
N LYS A 96 5.20 12.43 31.05
CA LYS A 96 5.49 13.10 29.77
C LYS A 96 4.67 14.36 29.56
N LEU A 97 3.51 14.45 30.22
CA LEU A 97 2.65 15.61 30.18
C LEU A 97 3.18 16.72 31.10
N ALA A 98 3.63 16.36 32.31
CA ALA A 98 4.30 17.25 33.26
C ALA A 98 5.59 17.86 32.66
N GLU A 99 6.45 17.04 32.03
CA GLU A 99 7.66 17.51 31.34
C GLU A 99 7.38 18.59 30.28
N LYS A 100 6.17 18.60 29.71
CA LYS A 100 5.77 19.51 28.63
C LYS A 100 4.67 20.47 29.04
N GLU A 101 4.37 20.56 30.33
CA GLU A 101 3.22 21.30 30.86
C GLU A 101 3.15 22.73 30.27
N LYS A 102 4.23 23.51 30.43
CA LYS A 102 4.33 24.90 29.93
C LYS A 102 4.17 25.06 28.41
N LYS A 103 4.41 24.01 27.63
CA LYS A 103 4.35 24.05 26.15
C LYS A 103 3.11 23.36 25.58
N SER A 104 2.36 22.64 26.40
CA SER A 104 1.16 21.91 25.98
C SER A 104 -0.08 22.79 26.14
N LEU A 105 -1.10 22.61 25.29
CA LEU A 105 -2.38 23.30 25.49
C LEU A 105 -3.03 22.88 26.81
N ILE A 106 -2.87 21.62 27.21
CA ILE A 106 -3.40 21.11 28.48
C ILE A 106 -2.76 21.79 29.69
N GLY A 107 -1.45 21.98 29.72
CA GLY A 107 -0.80 22.68 30.83
C GLY A 107 -1.19 24.16 30.91
N ARG A 108 -1.53 24.80 29.77
CA ARG A 108 -2.14 26.14 29.79
C ARG A 108 -3.55 26.10 30.35
N LEU A 109 -4.35 25.11 29.94
CA LEU A 109 -5.72 24.95 30.40
C LEU A 109 -5.78 24.69 31.92
N VAL A 110 -4.90 23.84 32.44
CA VAL A 110 -4.75 23.57 33.88
C VAL A 110 -4.31 24.81 34.65
N ALA A 111 -3.41 25.63 34.08
CA ALA A 111 -2.97 26.87 34.70
C ALA A 111 -4.03 27.98 34.68
N GLU A 112 -5.04 27.87 33.81
CA GLU A 112 -6.11 28.85 33.64
C GLU A 112 -7.36 28.47 34.44
N ASP A 113 -7.63 27.17 34.62
CA ASP A 113 -8.76 26.64 35.37
C ASP A 113 -8.31 25.59 36.39
N ASP A 114 -8.13 26.03 37.64
CA ASP A 114 -7.81 25.19 38.80
C ASP A 114 -8.88 24.10 39.06
N GLY A 115 -10.10 24.26 38.51
CA GLY A 115 -11.20 23.31 38.61
C GLY A 115 -10.98 22.02 37.82
N ILE A 116 -10.11 22.02 36.81
CA ILE A 116 -9.83 20.84 35.95
C ILE A 116 -9.24 19.68 36.74
N LEU A 117 -8.46 19.98 37.78
CA LEU A 117 -7.87 18.98 38.66
C LEU A 117 -8.76 18.70 39.88
N ASP A 118 -10.00 19.21 39.91
CA ASP A 118 -10.98 19.01 40.99
C ASP A 118 -10.41 19.35 42.39
N GLY A 119 -9.56 20.39 42.43
CA GLY A 119 -8.83 20.83 43.62
C GLY A 119 -7.78 19.85 44.15
N ALA A 120 -7.48 18.76 43.43
CA ALA A 120 -6.51 17.76 43.87
C ALA A 120 -5.06 18.22 43.76
N ALA A 121 -4.76 19.15 42.85
CA ALA A 121 -3.43 19.73 42.61
C ALA A 121 -3.57 21.02 41.80
N LYS A 122 -2.51 21.84 41.75
CA LYS A 122 -2.43 23.07 40.94
C LYS A 122 -1.63 22.91 39.64
N THR A 123 -0.79 21.87 39.57
CA THR A 123 0.02 21.56 38.39
C THR A 123 -0.14 20.10 37.99
N ILE A 124 0.17 19.78 36.74
CA ILE A 124 0.17 18.40 36.23
C ILE A 124 1.25 17.57 36.94
N GLU A 125 2.37 18.20 37.30
CA GLU A 125 3.44 17.58 38.08
C GLU A 125 2.96 17.17 39.48
N GLU A 126 2.36 18.11 40.23
CA GLU A 126 1.79 17.83 41.55
C GLU A 126 0.68 16.78 41.46
N PHE A 127 -0.17 16.86 40.43
CA PHE A 127 -1.21 15.86 40.20
C PHE A 127 -0.63 14.46 39.94
N ALA A 128 0.50 14.35 39.22
CA ALA A 128 1.18 13.08 38.99
C ALA A 128 1.70 12.49 40.32
N GLU A 129 2.20 13.32 41.23
CA GLU A 129 2.60 12.89 42.57
C GLU A 129 1.40 12.42 43.40
N VAL A 130 0.30 13.18 43.41
CA VAL A 130 -0.96 12.82 44.10
C VAL A 130 -1.49 11.47 43.62
N ARG A 131 -1.45 11.22 42.30
CA ARG A 131 -1.82 9.92 41.72
C ARG A 131 -0.89 8.80 42.17
N ASN A 132 0.42 9.01 42.13
CA ASN A 132 1.39 7.99 42.55
C ASN A 132 1.22 7.67 44.04
N ALA A 133 0.98 8.68 44.87
CA ALA A 133 0.68 8.51 46.29
C ALA A 133 -0.62 7.73 46.52
N ALA A 134 -1.68 8.00 45.76
CA ALA A 134 -2.93 7.25 45.84
C ALA A 134 -2.76 5.76 45.44
N ILE A 135 -1.96 5.48 44.41
CA ILE A 135 -1.62 4.10 44.01
C ILE A 135 -0.83 3.40 45.11
N ALA A 136 0.18 4.07 45.67
CA ALA A 136 0.99 3.55 46.77
C ALA A 136 0.16 3.30 48.04
N ALA A 137 -0.80 4.18 48.35
CA ALA A 137 -1.70 4.03 49.50
C ALA A 137 -2.57 2.77 49.38
N VAL A 138 -3.15 2.49 48.20
CA VAL A 138 -3.90 1.25 47.96
C VAL A 138 -3.01 0.02 48.08
N ALA A 139 -1.80 0.06 47.50
CA ALA A 139 -0.86 -1.05 47.60
C ALA A 139 -0.49 -1.35 49.06
N LYS A 140 -0.20 -0.30 49.85
CA LYS A 140 0.09 -0.41 51.28
C LYS A 140 -1.10 -0.96 52.06
N ALA A 141 -2.30 -0.41 51.87
CA ALA A 141 -3.50 -0.84 52.58
C ALA A 141 -3.84 -2.33 52.30
N ARG A 142 -3.60 -2.81 51.07
CA ARG A 142 -3.76 -4.23 50.73
C ARG A 142 -2.77 -5.12 51.49
N VAL A 143 -1.50 -4.73 51.53
CA VAL A 143 -0.46 -5.47 52.28
C VAL A 143 -0.76 -5.49 53.78
N ASP A 144 -1.17 -4.35 54.34
CA ASP A 144 -1.52 -4.23 55.76
C ASP A 144 -2.74 -5.10 56.11
N LEU A 145 -3.77 -5.11 55.26
CA LEU A 145 -4.94 -5.97 55.42
C LEU A 145 -4.59 -7.46 55.36
N GLU A 146 -3.74 -7.86 54.41
CA GLU A 146 -3.33 -9.26 54.23
C GLU A 146 -2.51 -9.75 55.43
N SER A 147 -1.56 -8.95 55.91
CA SER A 147 -0.71 -9.29 57.05
C SER A 147 -1.49 -9.41 58.38
N LYS A 148 -2.60 -8.67 58.53
CA LYS A 148 -3.40 -8.60 59.76
C LYS A 148 -4.81 -9.17 59.59
N ARG A 149 -5.04 -10.01 58.57
CA ARG A 149 -6.37 -10.54 58.23
C ARG A 149 -7.08 -11.29 59.36
N LYS A 150 -6.33 -11.88 60.30
CA LYS A 150 -6.85 -12.68 61.43
C LYS A 150 -7.02 -11.89 62.74
N THR A 151 -6.72 -10.60 62.77
CA THR A 151 -6.81 -9.79 64.00
C THR A 151 -8.16 -9.05 64.07
N ALA A 152 -8.56 -8.64 65.27
CA ALA A 152 -9.75 -7.81 65.48
C ALA A 152 -9.71 -6.47 64.72
N SER A 153 -8.52 -6.03 64.28
CA SER A 153 -8.32 -4.81 63.49
C SER A 153 -8.59 -4.99 61.99
N ALA A 154 -8.91 -6.20 61.51
CA ALA A 154 -9.16 -6.46 60.09
C ALA A 154 -10.30 -5.60 59.52
N GLN A 155 -11.33 -5.32 60.32
CA GLN A 155 -12.46 -4.49 59.90
C GLN A 155 -12.07 -3.01 59.71
N GLN A 156 -11.13 -2.50 60.52
CA GLN A 156 -10.61 -1.14 60.34
C GLN A 156 -9.73 -1.06 59.08
N LEU A 157 -8.86 -2.04 58.86
CA LEU A 157 -8.00 -2.11 57.67
C LEU A 157 -8.81 -2.25 56.37
N GLN A 158 -9.97 -2.89 56.42
CA GLN A 158 -10.91 -2.92 55.28
C GLN A 158 -11.46 -1.53 54.97
N LYS A 159 -11.86 -0.76 55.98
CA LYS A 159 -12.30 0.64 55.78
C LYS A 159 -11.18 1.51 55.23
N ASP A 160 -9.96 1.36 55.75
CA ASP A 160 -8.80 2.12 55.27
C ASP A 160 -8.49 1.79 53.79
N LEU A 161 -8.63 0.52 53.40
CA LEU A 161 -8.53 0.09 52.01
C LEU A 161 -9.62 0.70 51.12
N GLU A 162 -10.88 0.68 51.56
CA GLU A 162 -12.01 1.25 50.82
C GLU A 162 -11.85 2.76 50.60
N VAL A 163 -11.38 3.49 51.62
CA VAL A 163 -11.07 4.93 51.51
C VAL A 163 -9.92 5.16 50.51
N ALA A 164 -8.87 4.35 50.57
CA ALA A 164 -7.74 4.45 49.64
C ALA A 164 -8.18 4.14 48.18
N GLU A 165 -9.06 3.15 47.99
CA GLU A 165 -9.60 2.78 46.68
C GLU A 165 -10.50 3.88 46.12
N THR A 166 -11.40 4.44 46.94
CA THR A 166 -12.25 5.58 46.55
C THR A 166 -11.42 6.77 46.11
N LYS A 167 -10.35 7.08 46.86
CA LYS A 167 -9.41 8.15 46.49
C LYS A 167 -8.69 7.83 45.17
N ARG A 168 -8.22 6.59 44.98
CA ARG A 168 -7.56 6.17 43.73
C ARG A 168 -8.52 6.26 42.54
N GLU A 169 -9.78 5.91 42.71
CA GLU A 169 -10.80 5.97 41.65
C GLU A 169 -11.10 7.41 41.24
N ARG A 170 -11.31 8.32 42.20
CA ARG A 170 -11.51 9.75 41.91
C ARG A 170 -10.33 10.33 41.11
N ILE A 171 -9.10 10.11 41.58
CA ILE A 171 -7.89 10.59 40.89
C ILE A 171 -7.70 9.88 39.54
N GLY A 172 -8.09 8.61 39.44
CA GLY A 172 -8.09 7.83 38.21
C GLY A 172 -9.03 8.40 37.14
N GLY A 173 -10.23 8.84 37.54
CA GLY A 173 -11.19 9.50 36.66
C GLY A 173 -10.63 10.78 36.05
N ILE A 174 -10.13 11.68 36.89
CA ILE A 174 -9.51 12.95 36.46
C ILE A 174 -8.31 12.67 35.54
N SER A 175 -7.45 11.70 35.91
CA SER A 175 -6.31 11.28 35.08
C SER A 175 -6.76 10.78 33.70
N GLY A 176 -7.84 10.00 33.66
CA GLY A 176 -8.38 9.45 32.42
C GLY A 176 -8.89 10.53 31.49
N GLU A 177 -9.62 11.50 32.03
CA GLU A 177 -10.12 12.66 31.28
C GLU A 177 -8.98 13.52 30.73
N LEU A 178 -8.00 13.87 31.58
CA LEU A 178 -6.84 14.66 31.19
C LEU A 178 -5.99 13.99 30.11
N LEU A 179 -5.75 12.67 30.24
CA LEU A 179 -5.04 11.89 29.23
C LEU A 179 -5.85 11.74 27.95
N SER A 180 -7.19 11.65 28.03
CA SER A 180 -8.04 11.57 26.84
C SER A 180 -7.97 12.85 26.02
N LEU A 181 -8.04 14.02 26.67
CA LEU A 181 -7.87 15.33 26.03
C LEU A 181 -6.47 15.45 25.40
N ALA A 182 -5.42 15.02 26.11
CA ALA A 182 -4.05 15.08 25.61
C ALA A 182 -3.85 14.18 24.38
N LEU A 183 -4.49 13.01 24.39
CA LEU A 183 -4.47 12.09 23.26
C LEU A 183 -5.20 12.69 22.07
N THR A 184 -6.38 13.28 22.26
CA THR A 184 -7.13 13.93 21.19
C THR A 184 -6.34 15.08 20.55
N GLU A 185 -5.69 15.93 21.35
CA GLU A 185 -4.83 17.01 20.84
C GLU A 185 -3.67 16.45 20.00
N LYS A 186 -2.98 15.44 20.51
CA LYS A 186 -1.83 14.82 19.83
C LYS A 186 -2.25 14.13 18.53
N VAL A 187 -3.37 13.43 18.53
CA VAL A 187 -3.94 12.78 17.34
C VAL A 187 -4.33 13.82 16.31
N LYS A 188 -5.04 14.89 16.69
CA LYS A 188 -5.40 16.00 15.78
C LYS A 188 -4.16 16.60 15.14
N ARG A 189 -3.11 16.91 15.92
CA ARG A 189 -1.86 17.48 15.38
C ARG A 189 -1.16 16.53 14.41
N ARG A 190 -1.08 15.24 14.74
CA ARG A 190 -0.53 14.23 13.83
C ARG A 190 -1.35 14.09 12.56
N MET A 191 -2.67 14.15 12.67
CA MET A 191 -3.58 14.09 11.53
C MET A 191 -3.32 15.25 10.57
N VAL A 192 -3.24 16.50 11.07
CA VAL A 192 -2.94 17.67 10.22
C VAL A 192 -1.62 17.53 9.49
N ILE A 193 -0.54 17.15 10.21
CA ILE A 193 0.78 16.95 9.60
C ILE A 193 0.71 15.83 8.55
N ALA A 194 0.03 14.73 8.85
CA ALA A 194 -0.14 13.61 7.94
C ALA A 194 -0.98 13.98 6.71
N THR A 195 -2.05 14.76 6.86
CA THR A 195 -2.84 15.27 5.74
C THR A 195 -1.98 16.09 4.78
N VAL A 196 -1.18 17.01 5.32
CA VAL A 196 -0.24 17.81 4.51
C VAL A 196 0.79 16.91 3.83
N ALA A 197 1.38 15.97 4.57
CA ALA A 197 2.38 15.06 4.03
C ALA A 197 1.81 14.12 2.95
N VAL A 198 0.59 13.61 3.12
CA VAL A 198 -0.12 12.81 2.11
C VAL A 198 -0.41 13.64 0.87
N PHE A 199 -0.83 14.90 1.04
CA PHE A 199 -1.05 15.80 -0.09
C PHE A 199 0.24 16.07 -0.87
N VAL A 200 1.33 16.40 -0.17
CA VAL A 200 2.67 16.57 -0.77
C VAL A 200 3.15 15.29 -1.44
N GLY A 201 2.98 14.13 -0.77
CA GLY A 201 3.30 12.83 -1.34
C GLY A 201 2.53 12.54 -2.62
N GLY A 202 1.23 12.86 -2.65
CA GLY A 202 0.39 12.74 -3.84
C GLY A 202 0.86 13.65 -4.99
N LEU A 203 1.25 14.89 -4.70
CA LEU A 203 1.82 15.81 -5.69
C LEU A 203 3.14 15.30 -6.27
N LEU A 204 4.00 14.70 -5.43
CA LEU A 204 5.24 14.09 -5.87
C LEU A 204 4.98 12.86 -6.74
N VAL A 205 3.99 12.03 -6.40
CA VAL A 205 3.55 10.91 -7.24
C VAL A 205 3.09 11.41 -8.60
N ALA A 206 2.19 12.41 -8.64
CA ALA A 206 1.67 12.96 -9.89
C ALA A 206 2.79 13.57 -10.75
N THR A 207 3.70 14.34 -10.14
CA THR A 207 4.87 14.92 -10.81
C THR A 207 5.80 13.83 -11.36
N GLY A 208 6.07 12.79 -10.55
CA GLY A 208 6.92 11.68 -10.95
C GLY A 208 6.36 10.90 -12.14
N ILE A 209 5.05 10.61 -12.12
CA ILE A 209 4.34 9.99 -13.24
C ILE A 209 4.40 10.88 -14.48
N GLY A 210 4.13 12.18 -14.34
CA GLY A 210 4.17 13.13 -15.45
C GLY A 210 5.56 13.22 -16.10
N LEU A 211 6.61 13.33 -15.29
CA LEU A 211 8.00 13.35 -15.76
C LEU A 211 8.40 12.04 -16.43
N PHE A 212 8.04 10.91 -15.82
CA PHE A 212 8.31 9.59 -16.39
C PHE A 212 7.61 9.42 -17.74
N SER A 213 6.29 9.65 -17.79
CA SER A 213 5.50 9.53 -19.01
C SER A 213 5.99 10.48 -20.11
N TRP A 214 6.35 11.72 -19.76
CA TRP A 214 6.93 12.66 -20.71
C TRP A 214 8.26 12.14 -21.26
N ALA A 215 9.20 11.76 -20.39
CA ALA A 215 10.51 11.29 -20.79
C ALA A 215 10.45 10.00 -21.65
N THR A 216 9.52 9.09 -21.35
CA THR A 216 9.35 7.85 -22.12
C THR A 216 8.58 8.01 -23.42
N ASN A 217 8.03 9.20 -23.70
CA ASN A 217 7.20 9.48 -24.87
C ASN A 217 7.77 10.62 -25.75
N GLN A 218 9.07 10.93 -25.60
CA GLN A 218 9.75 11.99 -26.36
C GLN A 218 10.20 11.55 -27.76
N ASP A 219 10.36 10.26 -27.99
CA ASP A 219 10.53 9.73 -29.34
C ASP A 219 9.17 9.85 -30.01
N GLY A 220 9.00 10.96 -30.75
CA GLY A 220 7.75 11.37 -31.36
C GLY A 220 7.07 10.15 -31.89
N SER A 221 5.92 9.84 -31.30
CA SER A 221 5.05 8.74 -31.68
C SER A 221 5.20 8.49 -33.17
N GLU A 222 5.99 7.49 -33.58
CA GLU A 222 5.57 6.72 -34.73
C GLU A 222 4.17 6.32 -34.30
N PRO A 223 3.12 6.82 -34.97
CA PRO A 223 1.76 6.59 -34.53
C PRO A 223 1.70 5.11 -34.26
N ILE A 224 1.29 4.70 -33.05
CA ILE A 224 0.96 3.31 -32.76
C ILE A 224 -0.07 3.00 -33.82
N GLY A 225 0.37 2.44 -34.96
CA GLY A 225 -0.20 2.79 -36.25
C GLY A 225 -1.69 2.69 -36.12
N GLU A 226 -2.37 3.85 -36.09
CA GLU A 226 -3.81 3.95 -35.91
C GLU A 226 -4.34 2.90 -36.87
N ALA A 227 -4.89 1.79 -36.34
CA ALA A 227 -4.96 0.52 -37.06
C ALA A 227 -5.49 0.81 -38.46
N VAL A 228 -4.58 0.96 -39.42
CA VAL A 228 -4.97 1.57 -40.68
C VAL A 228 -5.93 0.54 -41.23
N PRO A 229 -7.20 0.89 -41.52
CA PRO A 229 -8.04 -0.01 -42.28
C PRO A 229 -7.36 -0.15 -43.63
N MET A 230 -6.43 -1.10 -43.72
CA MET A 230 -5.84 -1.49 -44.98
C MET A 230 -7.01 -2.00 -45.77
N ARG A 231 -7.35 -1.30 -46.85
CA ARG A 231 -8.17 -1.91 -47.90
C ARG A 231 -7.54 -3.28 -48.16
N PRO A 232 -8.28 -4.39 -48.01
CA PRO A 232 -7.70 -5.71 -48.09
C PRO A 232 -6.86 -5.83 -49.36
N SER A 233 -5.56 -6.04 -49.20
CA SER A 233 -4.61 -6.06 -50.31
C SER A 233 -4.02 -7.46 -50.43
N GLY A 234 -4.18 -8.05 -51.61
CA GLY A 234 -3.55 -9.32 -51.94
C GLY A 234 -2.08 -9.13 -52.26
N GLY A 235 -1.23 -10.00 -51.72
CA GLY A 235 0.20 -10.02 -52.02
C GLY A 235 0.83 -11.37 -51.70
N PHE A 236 2.16 -11.41 -51.74
CA PHE A 236 2.93 -12.63 -51.50
C PHE A 236 3.60 -12.57 -50.12
N VAL A 237 3.40 -13.62 -49.32
CA VAL A 237 4.10 -13.81 -48.06
C VAL A 237 5.26 -14.78 -48.28
N ARG A 238 6.47 -14.33 -47.96
CA ARG A 238 7.65 -15.19 -47.89
C ARG A 238 7.83 -15.63 -46.43
N LEU A 239 7.52 -16.89 -46.15
CA LEU A 239 7.64 -17.42 -44.79
C LEU A 239 9.12 -17.64 -44.42
N SER A 240 9.45 -17.30 -43.19
CA SER A 240 10.74 -17.63 -42.57
C SER A 240 10.80 -19.13 -42.26
N ARG A 241 11.95 -19.63 -41.80
CA ARG A 241 12.04 -21.02 -41.33
C ARG A 241 11.03 -21.32 -40.21
N ASN A 242 10.93 -20.42 -39.23
CA ASN A 242 9.99 -20.54 -38.12
C ASN A 242 8.54 -20.50 -38.61
N GLY A 243 8.19 -19.55 -39.50
CA GLY A 243 6.83 -19.45 -40.05
C GLY A 243 6.40 -20.70 -40.83
N ARG A 244 7.32 -21.34 -41.56
CA ARG A 244 7.06 -22.62 -42.23
C ARG A 244 6.74 -23.74 -41.26
N GLU A 245 7.51 -23.86 -40.18
CA GLU A 245 7.31 -24.89 -39.16
C GLU A 245 5.99 -24.67 -38.41
N THR A 246 5.68 -23.43 -38.05
CA THR A 246 4.44 -23.08 -37.34
C THR A 246 3.19 -23.28 -38.21
N LEU A 247 3.24 -22.92 -39.50
CA LEU A 247 2.06 -22.91 -40.39
C LEU A 247 1.91 -24.18 -41.24
N ALA A 248 2.91 -25.06 -41.32
CA ALA A 248 2.85 -26.28 -42.15
C ALA A 248 1.66 -27.19 -41.80
N GLY A 249 1.33 -27.33 -40.51
CA GLY A 249 0.21 -28.15 -40.07
C GLY A 249 -1.14 -27.60 -40.56
N SER A 250 -1.29 -26.28 -40.54
CA SER A 250 -2.53 -25.58 -40.88
C SER A 250 -2.73 -25.39 -42.38
N LEU A 251 -1.66 -25.07 -43.12
CA LEU A 251 -1.70 -24.84 -44.57
C LEU A 251 -1.86 -26.14 -45.38
N GLY A 252 -1.51 -27.28 -44.79
CA GLY A 252 -1.62 -28.60 -45.38
C GLY A 252 -0.30 -29.11 -45.97
N ARG A 253 -0.10 -30.43 -45.91
CA ARG A 253 1.17 -31.11 -46.24
C ARG A 253 1.66 -30.93 -47.69
N ARG A 254 0.78 -30.52 -48.60
CA ARG A 254 1.09 -30.32 -50.02
C ARG A 254 1.38 -28.85 -50.37
N CYS A 255 1.22 -27.94 -49.40
CA CYS A 255 1.42 -26.51 -49.62
C CYS A 255 2.92 -26.18 -49.68
N GLY A 256 3.34 -25.46 -50.72
CA GLY A 256 4.71 -24.97 -50.85
C GLY A 256 4.95 -23.82 -49.87
N THR A 257 5.47 -24.10 -48.68
CA THR A 257 5.52 -23.13 -47.58
C THR A 257 6.53 -21.98 -47.77
N SER A 258 7.31 -21.94 -48.85
CA SER A 258 8.28 -20.86 -49.08
C SER A 258 7.64 -19.55 -49.56
N HIS A 259 6.55 -19.64 -50.34
CA HIS A 259 5.82 -18.50 -50.88
C HIS A 259 4.32 -18.78 -50.81
N LEU A 260 3.58 -17.88 -50.17
CA LEU A 260 2.16 -18.05 -49.92
C LEU A 260 1.39 -16.83 -50.44
N ASN A 261 0.35 -17.05 -51.24
CA ASN A 261 -0.58 -15.99 -51.59
C ASN A 261 -1.43 -15.66 -50.35
N ALA A 262 -1.46 -14.40 -49.93
CA ALA A 262 -2.24 -13.98 -48.78
C ALA A 262 -2.87 -12.61 -48.99
N ILE A 263 -3.98 -12.37 -48.28
CA ILE A 263 -4.65 -11.08 -48.22
C ILE A 263 -4.37 -10.49 -46.85
N ALA A 264 -3.78 -9.30 -46.82
CA ALA A 264 -3.64 -8.51 -45.60
C ALA A 264 -4.99 -7.90 -45.22
N LEU A 265 -5.48 -8.19 -44.02
CA LEU A 265 -6.74 -7.66 -43.49
C LEU A 265 -6.54 -6.34 -42.72
N GLY A 266 -5.32 -6.11 -42.23
CA GLY A 266 -4.96 -4.96 -41.40
C GLY A 266 -4.13 -5.41 -40.19
N GLY A 267 -3.92 -4.51 -39.24
CA GLY A 267 -3.14 -4.78 -38.02
C GLY A 267 -1.91 -3.87 -37.89
N PRO A 268 -1.23 -3.92 -36.73
CA PRO A 268 -0.05 -3.10 -36.48
C PRO A 268 1.11 -3.49 -37.42
N PRO A 269 2.05 -2.57 -37.70
CA PRO A 269 3.10 -2.74 -38.70
C PRO A 269 4.02 -3.96 -38.47
N ASN A 270 4.10 -4.44 -37.23
CA ASN A 270 4.90 -5.60 -36.83
C ASN A 270 4.08 -6.88 -36.58
N ALA A 271 2.76 -6.85 -36.76
CA ALA A 271 1.88 -8.00 -36.59
C ALA A 271 0.65 -7.89 -37.51
N LEU A 272 0.89 -8.06 -38.81
CA LEU A 272 -0.16 -7.97 -39.82
C LEU A 272 -1.07 -9.18 -39.78
N GLU A 273 -2.37 -8.96 -39.72
CA GLU A 273 -3.35 -10.02 -39.84
C GLU A 273 -3.54 -10.40 -41.30
N MET A 274 -3.31 -11.68 -41.61
CA MET A 274 -3.27 -12.22 -42.96
C MET A 274 -4.23 -13.40 -43.09
N VAL A 275 -4.79 -13.58 -44.28
CA VAL A 275 -5.50 -14.81 -44.67
C VAL A 275 -4.84 -15.39 -45.90
N ALA A 276 -4.38 -16.65 -45.79
CA ALA A 276 -3.87 -17.42 -46.91
C ALA A 276 -4.98 -17.66 -47.96
N VAL A 277 -4.72 -17.33 -49.22
CA VAL A 277 -5.63 -17.60 -50.33
C VAL A 277 -5.55 -19.09 -50.67
N PRO A 278 -6.68 -19.82 -50.68
CA PRO A 278 -6.66 -21.24 -50.98
C PRO A 278 -6.24 -21.49 -52.44
N ASP A 279 -5.44 -22.54 -52.65
CA ASP A 279 -5.10 -23.07 -53.96
C ASP A 279 -5.22 -24.62 -53.92
N PRO A 280 -5.07 -25.35 -55.04
CA PRO A 280 -5.21 -26.82 -55.05
C PRO A 280 -4.26 -27.58 -54.10
N ARG A 281 -3.25 -26.91 -53.55
CA ARG A 281 -2.20 -27.45 -52.67
C ARG A 281 -2.22 -26.85 -51.26
N CYS A 282 -2.82 -25.67 -51.07
CA CYS A 282 -2.82 -24.88 -49.84
C CYS A 282 -4.23 -24.58 -49.32
N LYS A 283 -4.46 -24.82 -48.03
CA LYS A 283 -5.72 -24.46 -47.35
C LYS A 283 -5.75 -22.97 -46.97
N ALA A 284 -6.94 -22.40 -46.93
CA ALA A 284 -7.15 -21.08 -46.35
C ALA A 284 -6.92 -21.10 -44.84
N VAL A 285 -6.05 -20.21 -44.34
CA VAL A 285 -5.67 -20.10 -42.92
C VAL A 285 -5.53 -18.63 -42.57
N ARG A 286 -6.11 -18.21 -41.45
CA ARG A 286 -5.88 -16.89 -40.85
C ARG A 286 -4.68 -16.97 -39.92
N PHE A 287 -3.74 -16.05 -40.05
CA PHE A 287 -2.52 -16.01 -39.25
C PHE A 287 -2.03 -14.57 -39.06
N ILE A 288 -1.17 -14.37 -38.06
CA ILE A 288 -0.51 -13.09 -37.80
C ILE A 288 0.91 -13.16 -38.35
N LEU A 289 1.25 -12.23 -39.23
CA LEU A 289 2.56 -12.09 -39.83
C LEU A 289 3.39 -11.12 -39.00
N THR A 290 4.34 -11.67 -38.26
CA THR A 290 5.39 -10.93 -37.55
C THR A 290 6.72 -11.06 -38.30
N PRO A 291 7.74 -10.23 -38.01
CA PRO A 291 9.07 -10.34 -38.63
C PRO A 291 9.73 -11.72 -38.43
N THR A 292 9.36 -12.45 -37.37
CA THR A 292 9.86 -13.80 -37.11
C THR A 292 9.13 -14.86 -37.93
N VAL A 293 7.91 -14.59 -38.39
CA VAL A 293 7.09 -15.50 -39.21
C VAL A 293 7.40 -15.34 -40.70
N GLY A 294 7.65 -14.11 -41.18
CA GLY A 294 7.98 -13.87 -42.59
C GLY A 294 7.92 -12.41 -43.00
N SER A 295 7.97 -12.17 -44.31
CA SER A 295 7.81 -10.85 -44.90
C SER A 295 6.71 -10.82 -45.96
N PHE A 296 6.08 -9.65 -46.15
CA PHE A 296 5.01 -9.42 -47.12
C PHE A 296 5.48 -8.51 -48.25
N ASP A 297 5.25 -8.93 -49.50
CA ASP A 297 5.53 -8.16 -50.71
C ASP A 297 4.20 -7.89 -51.44
N ASN A 298 3.80 -6.61 -51.44
CA ASN A 298 2.57 -6.11 -52.08
C ASN A 298 2.80 -5.57 -53.50
N GLN A 299 4.05 -5.57 -54.00
CA GLN A 299 4.35 -5.03 -55.33
C GLN A 299 4.09 -6.05 -56.45
N ARG A 300 4.07 -7.35 -56.11
CA ARG A 300 3.67 -8.40 -57.04
C ARG A 300 2.16 -8.61 -56.94
N ARG A 301 1.40 -8.05 -57.90
CA ARG A 301 -0.04 -8.32 -58.00
C ARG A 301 -0.27 -9.83 -58.09
N VAL A 302 -1.03 -10.38 -57.15
CA VAL A 302 -1.52 -11.75 -57.23
C VAL A 302 -2.36 -11.85 -58.50
N ARG A 303 -1.99 -12.74 -59.43
CA ARG A 303 -2.86 -13.10 -60.55
C ARG A 303 -4.04 -13.88 -59.96
N THR A 304 -5.13 -13.18 -59.66
CA THR A 304 -6.42 -13.81 -59.40
C THR A 304 -6.88 -14.47 -60.69
N THR A 305 -6.58 -15.76 -60.83
CA THR A 305 -7.31 -16.60 -61.78
C THR A 305 -8.75 -16.61 -61.29
N ALA A 306 -9.66 -15.99 -62.04
CA ALA A 306 -11.07 -15.95 -61.72
C ALA A 306 -11.56 -17.38 -61.52
N VAL A 307 -11.86 -17.75 -60.28
CA VAL A 307 -12.58 -18.99 -59.98
C VAL A 307 -14.01 -18.71 -60.42
N ALA A 308 -14.40 -19.28 -61.57
CA ALA A 308 -15.78 -19.31 -62.00
C ALA A 308 -16.59 -20.01 -60.89
N ILE A 309 -17.47 -19.26 -60.24
CA ILE A 309 -18.48 -19.81 -59.35
C ILE A 309 -19.50 -20.50 -60.28
N PRO A 310 -19.62 -21.83 -60.30
CA PRO A 310 -20.68 -22.48 -61.07
C PRO A 310 -22.03 -22.05 -60.49
N GLY A 311 -22.89 -21.57 -61.37
CA GLY A 311 -24.16 -20.91 -61.04
C GLY A 311 -25.11 -21.78 -60.22
N ARG A 312 -25.91 -21.08 -59.41
CA ARG A 312 -27.28 -21.50 -59.08
C ARG A 312 -28.17 -21.32 -60.30
#